data_AF-A0A0G0S057-F1
#
_entry.id   AF-A0A0G0S057-F1
#
_cell.length_a   1.000
_cell.length_b   1.000
_cell.length_c   1.000
_cell.angle_alpha   90.00
_cell.angle_beta   90.00
_cell.angle_gamma   90.00
#
_symmetry.space_group_name_H-M   'P 1'
#
loop_
_entity.id
_entity.type
_entity.pdbx_description
1 polymer ?
#
loop_
_entity_poly.entity_id
_entity_poly.type
_entity_poly.pdbx_seq_one_letter_code
_entity_poly.pdbx_strand_id
1 'polypeptide(L)'
;FDAAGNISDFAIINVTTQGHANGSSGGGGGGGGGWGGPITPPLLTAINVPLIILPLQAGIVEFNINKNYIVSAEIPRDAISTTTTFKINSFTPRSNMFPKTANTFFLGNNVFDLTANDNLGQESHDFLKDIIITVQTQLPNDINNLKAYYLNEKMQWELIPSARFNKGTNQIVFKVRHLSTFAIIDTAENGNFLPINNQVKGVKIYGEGSLIRGLDHRIYLIKNWTRSYISTLQELRKYIGRRINNVNEETLNAYRQVEYLGGYSDGELIRDKNKNVYLISNQNKQPIRTLAELQKYIGKKINNLDI
;
A
#
# COMPACT_ATOMS: atom_id res chain seq x y z
N PHE A 1 3.70 10.31 -19.67
CA PHE A 1 4.51 10.79 -20.80
C PHE A 1 5.50 9.71 -21.15
N ASP A 2 5.48 9.24 -22.40
CA ASP A 2 6.58 8.47 -22.95
C ASP A 2 7.75 9.39 -23.33
N ALA A 3 8.86 8.82 -23.81
CA ALA A 3 10.04 9.55 -24.26
C ALA A 3 9.78 10.51 -25.44
N ALA A 4 8.56 10.54 -25.99
CA ALA A 4 8.12 11.44 -27.05
C ALA A 4 7.15 12.53 -26.53
N GLY A 5 6.86 12.60 -25.22
CA GLY A 5 5.95 13.59 -24.67
C GLY A 5 4.47 13.34 -24.98
N ASN A 6 4.10 12.13 -25.42
CA ASN A 6 2.72 11.79 -25.68
C ASN A 6 2.00 11.33 -24.40
N ILE A 7 0.74 11.73 -24.27
CA ILE A 7 -0.20 11.25 -23.24
C ILE A 7 -0.91 10.02 -23.82
N SER A 8 -0.23 8.88 -23.87
CA SER A 8 -0.85 7.60 -24.20
C SER A 8 -1.38 6.96 -22.91
N ASP A 9 -2.59 7.37 -22.51
CA ASP A 9 -3.57 6.59 -21.73
C ASP A 9 -4.58 7.54 -21.09
N PHE A 10 -5.45 8.13 -21.91
CA PHE A 10 -6.76 8.56 -21.40
C PHE A 10 -7.64 7.31 -21.36
N ALA A 11 -7.78 6.71 -20.18
CA ALA A 11 -8.82 5.71 -19.99
C ALA A 11 -10.19 6.33 -20.25
N ILE A 12 -11.04 5.55 -20.89
CA ILE A 12 -12.43 5.88 -21.18
C ILE A 12 -13.11 6.29 -19.87
N ILE A 13 -13.44 7.58 -19.75
CA ILE A 13 -14.30 8.08 -18.68
C ILE A 13 -15.69 7.50 -18.94
N ASN A 14 -16.08 6.46 -18.19
CA ASN A 14 -17.46 6.03 -18.16
C ASN A 14 -18.27 7.08 -17.39
N VAL A 15 -18.73 8.12 -18.09
CA VAL A 15 -19.70 9.06 -17.56
C VAL A 15 -21.03 8.31 -17.42
N THR A 16 -21.27 7.72 -16.25
CA THR A 16 -22.57 7.14 -15.93
C THR A 16 -23.50 8.29 -15.59
N THR A 17 -24.16 8.89 -16.58
CA THR A 17 -25.31 9.76 -16.30
C THR A 17 -26.43 8.89 -15.74
N GLN A 18 -26.61 8.86 -14.41
CA GLN A 18 -27.88 8.42 -13.84
C GLN A 18 -28.94 9.47 -14.22
N GLY A 19 -29.48 9.34 -15.42
CA GLY A 19 -30.74 9.98 -15.78
C GLY A 19 -31.83 9.29 -14.97
N HIS A 20 -32.37 9.97 -13.96
CA HIS A 20 -33.65 9.59 -13.38
C HIS A 20 -34.74 9.74 -14.45
N ALA A 21 -34.98 8.67 -15.21
CA ALA A 21 -36.19 8.53 -16.00
C ALA A 21 -37.33 8.17 -15.06
N ASN A 22 -37.95 9.19 -14.45
CA ASN A 22 -39.21 9.04 -13.75
C ASN A 22 -40.31 8.92 -14.81
N GLY A 23 -40.57 7.69 -15.26
CA GLY A 23 -41.64 7.38 -16.20
C GLY A 23 -43.00 7.44 -15.51
N SER A 24 -43.64 8.60 -15.53
CA SER A 24 -45.08 8.72 -15.29
C SER A 24 -45.72 9.30 -16.55
N SER A 25 -46.36 8.44 -17.32
CA SER A 25 -47.15 8.80 -18.49
C SER A 25 -48.56 9.19 -18.08
N GLY A 26 -48.98 10.42 -18.41
CA GLY A 26 -50.41 10.75 -18.50
C GLY A 26 -50.71 12.24 -18.33
N GLY A 27 -51.29 12.85 -19.36
CA GLY A 27 -52.10 14.06 -19.25
C GLY A 27 -51.42 15.33 -19.75
N GLY A 28 -51.89 15.83 -20.89
CA GLY A 28 -51.33 17.01 -21.55
C GLY A 28 -51.80 18.36 -21.02
N GLY A 29 -51.38 19.39 -21.74
CA GLY A 29 -51.98 20.72 -21.72
C GLY A 29 -51.14 21.79 -21.03
N GLY A 30 -50.88 22.88 -21.77
CA GLY A 30 -50.64 24.21 -21.21
C GLY A 30 -49.19 24.65 -21.16
N GLY A 31 -48.84 25.59 -22.03
CA GLY A 31 -47.57 26.30 -22.01
C GLY A 31 -47.34 27.10 -20.72
N GLY A 32 -46.09 27.11 -20.29
CA GLY A 32 -45.59 27.96 -19.22
C GLY A 32 -44.07 27.87 -19.25
N GLY A 33 -43.39 29.00 -19.43
CA GLY A 33 -41.93 29.09 -19.49
C GLY A 33 -41.29 28.52 -18.23
N GLY A 34 -40.91 27.25 -18.29
CA GLY A 34 -40.15 26.59 -17.25
C GLY A 34 -38.73 27.13 -17.28
N TRP A 35 -38.42 28.02 -16.34
CA TRP A 35 -37.05 28.35 -15.97
C TRP A 35 -36.32 27.04 -15.70
N GLY A 36 -35.47 26.63 -16.64
CA GLY A 36 -34.67 25.42 -16.50
C GLY A 36 -33.93 25.49 -15.17
N GLY A 37 -34.30 24.61 -14.23
CA GLY A 37 -33.66 24.53 -12.94
C GLY A 37 -32.15 24.34 -13.10
N PRO A 38 -31.34 24.75 -12.12
CA PRO A 38 -29.89 24.63 -12.20
C PRO A 38 -29.52 23.18 -12.52
N ILE A 39 -28.93 22.97 -13.70
CA ILE A 39 -28.39 21.68 -14.11
C ILE A 39 -27.33 21.28 -13.09
N THR A 40 -27.54 20.15 -12.42
CA THR A 40 -26.57 19.58 -11.49
C THR A 40 -25.53 18.83 -12.33
N PRO A 41 -24.24 19.26 -12.35
CA PRO A 41 -23.19 18.49 -13.01
C PRO A 41 -23.22 17.01 -12.62
N PRO A 42 -23.02 16.08 -13.57
CA PRO A 42 -22.98 14.66 -13.28
C PRO A 42 -21.81 14.32 -12.35
N LEU A 43 -21.98 13.26 -11.54
CA LEU A 43 -20.91 12.65 -10.76
C LEU A 43 -19.91 11.98 -11.70
N LEU A 44 -18.62 12.31 -11.58
CA LEU A 44 -17.56 11.69 -12.36
C LEU A 44 -16.97 10.48 -11.63
N THR A 45 -16.67 9.40 -12.35
CA THR A 45 -16.02 8.22 -11.77
C THR A 45 -14.79 7.83 -12.57
N ALA A 46 -13.70 7.51 -11.88
CA ALA A 46 -12.46 6.99 -12.45
C ALA A 46 -12.00 5.75 -11.68
N ILE A 47 -11.64 4.69 -12.40
CA ILE A 47 -11.20 3.42 -11.82
C ILE A 47 -9.81 3.07 -12.38
N ASN A 48 -8.83 2.90 -11.49
CA ASN A 48 -7.42 2.64 -11.78
C ASN A 48 -6.72 3.71 -12.64
N VAL A 49 -7.31 4.90 -12.75
CA VAL A 49 -6.73 6.05 -13.43
C VAL A 49 -6.97 7.33 -12.64
N PRO A 50 -6.11 8.36 -12.80
CA PRO A 50 -6.34 9.64 -12.16
C PRO A 50 -7.69 10.26 -12.54
N LEU A 51 -8.32 10.94 -11.59
CA LEU A 51 -9.58 11.65 -11.79
C LEU A 51 -9.34 13.15 -11.88
N ILE A 52 -9.79 13.78 -12.96
CA ILE A 52 -9.72 15.24 -13.12
C ILE A 52 -11.09 15.83 -12.76
N ILE A 53 -11.14 16.70 -11.75
CA ILE A 53 -12.35 17.38 -11.27
C ILE A 53 -12.21 18.88 -11.54
N LEU A 54 -13.25 19.50 -12.10
CA LEU A 54 -13.39 20.96 -12.20
C LEU A 54 -14.06 21.52 -10.93
N PRO A 55 -13.90 22.83 -10.63
CA PRO A 55 -14.71 23.47 -9.60
C PRO A 55 -16.21 23.18 -9.78
N LEU A 56 -16.94 23.01 -8.67
CA LEU A 56 -18.37 22.66 -8.62
C LEU A 56 -18.74 21.23 -9.09
N GLN A 57 -17.79 20.41 -9.51
CA GLN A 57 -18.03 19.00 -9.80
C GLN A 57 -17.80 18.11 -8.57
N ALA A 58 -18.48 16.98 -8.53
CA ALA A 58 -18.23 15.90 -7.59
C ALA A 58 -17.66 14.69 -8.36
N GLY A 59 -16.92 13.83 -7.68
CA GLY A 59 -16.49 12.58 -8.30
C GLY A 59 -15.90 11.56 -7.34
N ILE A 60 -15.68 10.37 -7.87
CA ILE A 60 -15.13 9.22 -7.17
C ILE A 60 -13.91 8.72 -7.94
N VAL A 61 -12.77 8.66 -7.27
CA VAL A 61 -11.57 8.00 -7.78
C VAL A 61 -11.37 6.70 -7.01
N GLU A 62 -11.20 5.59 -7.72
CA GLU A 62 -11.01 4.27 -7.14
C GLU A 62 -9.76 3.60 -7.72
N PHE A 63 -8.97 2.95 -6.87
CA PHE A 63 -7.81 2.17 -7.28
C PHE A 63 -7.83 0.77 -6.64
N ASN A 64 -7.71 -0.25 -7.50
CA ASN A 64 -7.43 -1.63 -7.14
C ASN A 64 -5.93 -1.76 -6.88
N ILE A 65 -5.53 -1.46 -5.66
CA ILE A 65 -4.11 -1.43 -5.26
C ILE A 65 -3.44 -2.79 -5.44
N ASN A 66 -4.13 -3.85 -5.01
CA ASN A 66 -3.75 -5.24 -5.26
C ASN A 66 -4.97 -6.14 -5.03
N LYS A 67 -4.79 -7.47 -5.06
CA LYS A 67 -5.89 -8.44 -4.88
C LYS A 67 -6.66 -8.30 -3.56
N ASN A 68 -6.11 -7.61 -2.56
CA ASN A 68 -6.63 -7.53 -1.20
C ASN A 68 -7.12 -6.12 -0.82
N TYR A 69 -6.91 -5.11 -1.66
CA TYR A 69 -7.19 -3.72 -1.34
C TYR A 69 -7.80 -2.99 -2.53
N ILE A 70 -8.98 -2.41 -2.30
CA ILE A 70 -9.57 -1.37 -3.15
C ILE A 70 -9.67 -0.11 -2.30
N VAL A 71 -9.18 1.00 -2.81
CA VAL A 71 -9.24 2.29 -2.12
C VAL A 71 -9.95 3.28 -3.00
N SER A 72 -10.96 3.95 -2.46
CA SER A 72 -11.67 5.02 -3.15
C SER A 72 -11.69 6.30 -2.35
N ALA A 73 -11.73 7.42 -3.07
CA ALA A 73 -11.94 8.75 -2.51
C ALA A 73 -13.13 9.39 -3.23
N GLU A 74 -14.12 9.85 -2.45
CA GLU A 74 -15.26 10.62 -2.91
C GLU A 74 -15.01 12.11 -2.64
N ILE A 75 -14.89 12.87 -3.72
CA ILE A 75 -14.66 14.31 -3.73
C ILE A 75 -16.04 14.97 -3.87
N PRO A 76 -16.56 15.64 -2.82
CA PRO A 76 -17.86 16.29 -2.92
C PRO A 76 -17.79 17.53 -3.81
N ARG A 77 -18.96 17.95 -4.30
CA ARG A 77 -19.11 19.22 -5.02
C ARG A 77 -18.55 20.38 -4.21
N ASP A 78 -17.83 21.29 -4.85
CA ASP A 78 -17.16 22.46 -4.25
C ASP A 78 -16.09 22.11 -3.21
N ALA A 79 -15.52 20.90 -3.23
CA ALA A 79 -14.36 20.56 -2.39
C ALA A 79 -13.08 21.32 -2.80
N ILE A 80 -13.00 21.74 -4.07
CA ILE A 80 -11.82 22.36 -4.69
C ILE A 80 -12.19 23.71 -5.33
N SER A 81 -11.22 24.61 -5.41
CA SER A 81 -11.36 25.95 -6.02
C SER A 81 -10.76 26.06 -7.42
N THR A 82 -9.89 25.12 -7.80
CA THR A 82 -9.24 25.04 -9.12
C THR A 82 -9.43 23.64 -9.71
N THR A 83 -9.16 23.47 -11.00
CA THR A 83 -9.13 22.12 -11.60
C THR A 83 -8.06 21.27 -10.93
N THR A 84 -8.43 20.09 -10.45
CA THR A 84 -7.53 19.23 -9.66
C THR A 84 -7.57 17.79 -10.15
N THR A 85 -6.39 17.18 -10.26
CA THR A 85 -6.19 15.77 -10.62
C THR A 85 -5.94 14.96 -9.36
N PHE A 86 -6.85 14.06 -9.02
CA PHE A 86 -6.74 13.15 -7.89
C PHE A 86 -6.19 11.80 -8.30
N LYS A 87 -5.29 11.24 -7.48
CA LYS A 87 -4.74 9.90 -7.67
C LYS A 87 -4.45 9.25 -6.32
N ILE A 88 -4.69 7.95 -6.23
CA ILE A 88 -4.34 7.14 -5.05
C ILE A 88 -3.16 6.26 -5.40
N ASN A 89 -2.11 6.31 -4.60
CA ASN A 89 -0.98 5.40 -4.66
C ASN A 89 -0.91 4.55 -3.39
N SER A 90 -0.13 3.47 -3.44
CA SER A 90 0.25 2.71 -2.25
C SER A 90 1.72 2.34 -2.30
N PHE A 91 2.32 2.18 -1.13
CA PHE A 91 3.68 1.70 -1.02
C PHE A 91 3.91 0.96 0.30
N THR A 92 4.99 0.19 0.35
CA THR A 92 5.45 -0.43 1.59
C THR A 92 6.03 0.64 2.53
N PRO A 93 5.62 0.70 3.80
CA PRO A 93 6.12 1.68 4.76
C PRO A 93 7.64 1.61 4.88
N ARG A 94 8.28 2.78 4.86
CA ARG A 94 9.73 2.93 5.09
C ARG A 94 10.03 2.85 6.59
N SER A 95 11.26 2.50 6.95
CA SER A 95 11.67 2.34 8.36
C SER A 95 11.43 3.58 9.22
N ASN A 96 11.59 4.78 8.66
CA ASN A 96 11.34 6.06 9.32
C ASN A 96 9.84 6.42 9.47
N MET A 97 8.95 5.66 8.82
CA MET A 97 7.51 5.86 8.92
C MET A 97 6.89 4.95 9.97
N PHE A 98 7.58 3.98 10.55
CA PHE A 98 6.95 3.16 11.59
C PHE A 98 6.66 4.01 12.83
N PRO A 99 5.48 3.88 13.45
CA PRO A 99 5.19 4.54 14.71
C PRO A 99 6.28 4.17 15.73
N LYS A 100 6.72 5.15 16.51
CA LYS A 100 7.78 4.94 17.53
C LYS A 100 7.29 4.10 18.72
N THR A 101 6.00 3.82 18.79
CA THR A 101 5.39 2.98 19.83
C THR A 101 5.64 1.50 19.53
N ALA A 102 6.06 0.77 20.56
CA ALA A 102 6.21 -0.68 20.48
C ALA A 102 4.87 -1.34 20.06
N ASN A 103 4.96 -2.44 19.33
CA ASN A 103 3.82 -3.30 18.93
C ASN A 103 2.78 -2.67 18.00
N THR A 104 3.20 -1.74 17.13
CA THR A 104 2.33 -1.23 16.07
C THR A 104 2.63 -1.88 14.73
N PHE A 105 1.58 -2.21 13.96
CA PHE A 105 1.71 -2.79 12.64
C PHE A 105 0.77 -2.11 11.65
N PHE A 106 1.25 -1.87 10.44
CA PHE A 106 0.42 -1.44 9.33
C PHE A 106 -0.38 -2.63 8.80
N LEU A 107 -1.70 -2.49 8.71
CA LEU A 107 -2.57 -3.51 8.17
C LEU A 107 -2.13 -3.85 6.74
N GLY A 108 -1.79 -5.14 6.51
CA GLY A 108 -1.28 -5.63 5.23
C GLY A 108 0.06 -5.03 4.78
N ASN A 109 0.81 -4.39 5.67
CA ASN A 109 2.08 -3.72 5.37
C ASN A 109 1.95 -2.68 4.23
N ASN A 110 0.83 -1.97 4.18
CA ASN A 110 0.55 -0.94 3.19
C ASN A 110 0.36 0.42 3.84
N VAL A 111 0.84 1.42 3.12
CA VAL A 111 0.54 2.83 3.33
C VAL A 111 -0.03 3.37 2.04
N PHE A 112 -1.02 4.26 2.14
CA PHE A 112 -1.72 4.84 1.00
C PHE A 112 -1.45 6.32 0.94
N ASP A 113 -1.44 6.86 -0.27
CA ASP A 113 -1.15 8.24 -0.53
C ASP A 113 -2.16 8.79 -1.52
N LEU A 114 -3.05 9.65 -1.02
CA LEU A 114 -3.91 10.44 -1.87
C LEU A 114 -3.11 11.66 -2.31
N THR A 115 -3.01 11.86 -3.62
CA THR A 115 -2.37 13.02 -4.23
C THR A 115 -3.42 13.82 -4.99
N ALA A 116 -3.30 15.14 -4.95
CA ALA A 116 -4.17 16.05 -5.69
C ALA A 116 -3.31 17.18 -6.26
N ASN A 117 -3.22 17.26 -7.58
CA ASN A 117 -2.40 18.25 -8.28
C ASN A 117 -3.28 19.21 -9.06
N ASP A 118 -3.01 20.51 -8.97
CA ASP A 118 -3.70 21.52 -9.76
C ASP A 118 -3.32 21.44 -11.26
N ASN A 119 -3.87 22.35 -12.06
CA ASN A 119 -3.58 22.44 -13.49
C ASN A 119 -2.13 22.85 -13.82
N LEU A 120 -1.35 23.30 -12.82
CA LEU A 120 0.08 23.61 -12.93
C LEU A 120 0.95 22.45 -12.42
N GLY A 121 0.35 21.37 -11.94
CA GLY A 121 1.03 20.22 -11.36
C GLY A 121 1.43 20.42 -9.89
N GLN A 122 1.04 21.52 -9.25
CA GLN A 122 1.36 21.78 -7.84
C GLN A 122 0.43 20.99 -6.93
N GLU A 123 0.95 20.47 -5.83
CA GLU A 123 0.14 19.74 -4.85
C GLU A 123 -0.82 20.68 -4.12
N SER A 124 -2.10 20.30 -4.10
CA SER A 124 -3.15 20.99 -3.37
C SER A 124 -3.37 20.30 -2.03
N HIS A 125 -2.85 20.87 -0.95
CA HIS A 125 -2.89 20.21 0.36
C HIS A 125 -4.19 20.40 1.14
N ASP A 126 -5.01 21.40 0.84
CA ASP A 126 -6.22 21.74 1.61
C ASP A 126 -7.49 21.72 0.76
N PHE A 127 -8.58 21.23 1.34
CA PHE A 127 -9.89 21.12 0.69
C PHE A 127 -10.99 21.89 1.45
N LEU A 128 -11.88 22.50 0.69
CA LEU A 128 -13.00 23.29 1.21
C LEU A 128 -14.06 22.42 1.91
N LYS A 129 -14.11 21.12 1.59
CA LYS A 129 -15.01 20.12 2.20
C LYS A 129 -14.27 18.82 2.49
N ASP A 130 -14.84 18.02 3.38
CA ASP A 130 -14.34 16.67 3.69
C ASP A 130 -14.40 15.77 2.45
N ILE A 131 -13.27 15.16 2.09
CA ILE A 131 -13.21 14.03 1.17
C ILE A 131 -13.44 12.75 1.98
N ILE A 132 -14.30 11.87 1.46
CA ILE A 132 -14.60 10.58 2.11
C ILE A 132 -13.69 9.52 1.50
N ILE A 133 -12.88 8.88 2.33
CA ILE A 133 -12.01 7.77 1.93
C ILE A 133 -12.64 6.46 2.37
N THR A 134 -12.71 5.49 1.45
CA THR A 134 -13.12 4.13 1.72
C THR A 134 -11.99 3.16 1.36
N VAL A 135 -11.59 2.33 2.31
CA VAL A 135 -10.66 1.22 2.10
C VAL A 135 -11.43 -0.08 2.26
N GLN A 136 -11.56 -0.82 1.16
CA GLN A 136 -12.11 -2.16 1.14
C GLN A 136 -10.96 -3.17 1.29
N THR A 137 -10.97 -3.95 2.38
CA THR A 137 -9.94 -4.97 2.63
C THR A 137 -10.41 -6.01 3.63
N GLN A 138 -9.80 -7.20 3.62
CA GLN A 138 -10.09 -8.24 4.61
C GLN A 138 -9.66 -7.78 6.01
N LEU A 139 -10.64 -7.52 6.87
CA LEU A 139 -10.37 -7.09 8.23
C LEU A 139 -10.07 -8.29 9.15
N PRO A 140 -9.13 -8.15 10.11
CA PRO A 140 -8.88 -9.15 11.16
C PRO A 140 -10.11 -9.33 12.05
N ASN A 141 -10.18 -10.47 12.75
CA ASN A 141 -11.35 -10.83 13.58
C ASN A 141 -11.61 -9.82 14.69
N ASP A 142 -10.55 -9.34 15.34
CA ASP A 142 -10.61 -8.23 16.26
C ASP A 142 -10.24 -6.94 15.51
N ILE A 143 -11.11 -5.94 15.57
CA ILE A 143 -10.91 -4.62 14.97
C ILE A 143 -10.80 -3.51 16.03
N ASN A 144 -10.88 -3.84 17.33
CA ASN A 144 -10.92 -2.86 18.41
C ASN A 144 -9.64 -2.02 18.48
N ASN A 145 -8.51 -2.64 18.17
CA ASN A 145 -7.20 -2.00 18.14
C ASN A 145 -6.86 -1.35 16.80
N LEU A 146 -7.70 -1.55 15.77
CA LEU A 146 -7.51 -0.86 14.50
C LEU A 146 -7.91 0.60 14.63
N LYS A 147 -7.05 1.45 14.10
CA LYS A 147 -7.22 2.89 14.03
C LYS A 147 -6.66 3.38 12.69
N ALA A 148 -7.28 4.39 12.10
CA ALA A 148 -6.75 5.02 10.90
C ALA A 148 -5.95 6.26 11.31
N TYR A 149 -4.80 6.44 10.67
CA TYR A 149 -3.90 7.55 10.93
C TYR A 149 -3.53 8.24 9.63
N TYR A 150 -3.21 9.53 9.72
CA TYR A 150 -2.56 10.28 8.66
C TYR A 150 -1.16 10.71 9.12
N LEU A 151 -0.23 10.87 8.18
CA LEU A 151 1.13 11.30 8.46
C LEU A 151 1.20 12.82 8.32
N ASN A 152 1.46 13.52 9.42
CA ASN A 152 1.56 14.98 9.41
C ASN A 152 2.92 15.46 8.87
N GLU A 153 3.05 16.78 8.69
CA GLU A 153 4.27 17.44 8.18
C GLU A 153 5.53 17.18 9.02
N LYS A 154 5.36 16.80 10.30
CA LYS A 154 6.46 16.46 11.21
C LYS A 154 6.86 14.98 11.13
N MET A 155 6.32 14.24 10.15
CA MET A 155 6.50 12.79 10.00
C MET A 155 6.00 12.01 11.23
N GLN A 156 4.88 12.45 11.81
CA GLN A 156 4.23 11.79 12.94
C GLN A 156 2.84 11.32 12.53
N TRP A 157 2.47 10.10 12.93
CA TRP A 157 1.13 9.58 12.73
C TRP A 157 0.16 10.22 13.69
N GLU A 158 -0.93 10.76 13.16
CA GLU A 158 -2.00 11.38 13.92
C GLU A 158 -3.32 10.66 13.65
N LEU A 159 -4.07 10.42 14.72
CA LEU A 159 -5.31 9.65 14.66
C LEU A 159 -6.36 10.38 13.83
N ILE A 160 -7.08 9.65 12.97
CA ILE A 160 -8.27 10.14 12.27
C ILE A 160 -9.52 9.75 13.09
N PRO A 161 -10.12 10.67 13.88
CA PRO A 161 -11.21 10.31 14.81
C PRO A 161 -12.51 9.91 14.09
N SER A 162 -12.64 10.33 12.82
CA SER A 162 -13.79 10.03 11.98
C SER A 162 -13.80 8.59 11.46
N ALA A 163 -12.71 7.82 11.66
CA ALA A 163 -12.60 6.47 11.13
C ALA A 163 -13.62 5.50 11.72
N ARG A 164 -14.25 4.72 10.84
CA ARG A 164 -15.22 3.67 11.16
C ARG A 164 -14.82 2.39 10.45
N PHE A 165 -14.87 1.28 11.17
CA PHE A 165 -14.48 -0.04 10.71
C PHE A 165 -15.72 -0.93 10.67
N ASN A 166 -16.08 -1.44 9.49
CA ASN A 166 -17.22 -2.31 9.30
C ASN A 166 -16.73 -3.72 8.91
N LYS A 167 -16.76 -4.63 9.89
CA LYS A 167 -16.37 -6.04 9.73
C LYS A 167 -17.29 -6.79 8.76
N GLY A 168 -18.59 -6.46 8.72
CA GLY A 168 -19.56 -7.13 7.86
C GLY A 168 -19.36 -6.83 6.38
N THR A 169 -18.97 -5.58 6.06
CA THR A 169 -18.69 -5.17 4.69
C THR A 169 -17.20 -5.16 4.36
N ASN A 170 -16.30 -5.44 5.31
CA ASN A 170 -14.85 -5.34 5.14
C ASN A 170 -14.40 -3.94 4.67
N GLN A 171 -15.04 -2.90 5.20
CA GLN A 171 -14.80 -1.50 4.84
C GLN A 171 -14.27 -0.69 6.01
N ILE A 172 -13.37 0.23 5.69
CA ILE A 172 -12.90 1.27 6.58
C ILE A 172 -13.23 2.60 5.93
N VAL A 173 -13.99 3.44 6.62
CA VAL A 173 -14.44 4.74 6.09
C VAL A 173 -13.99 5.85 7.02
N PHE A 174 -13.39 6.90 6.47
CA PHE A 174 -13.00 8.08 7.22
C PHE A 174 -13.03 9.33 6.35
N LYS A 175 -12.95 10.50 6.99
CA LYS A 175 -12.99 11.81 6.33
C LYS A 175 -11.67 12.53 6.50
N VAL A 176 -11.21 13.18 5.43
CA VAL A 176 -10.01 14.03 5.43
C VAL A 176 -10.29 15.36 4.75
N ARG A 177 -9.65 16.44 5.23
CA ARG A 177 -9.71 17.77 4.60
C ARG A 177 -8.39 18.22 4.01
N HIS A 178 -7.36 17.39 4.13
CA HIS A 178 -6.04 17.68 3.61
C HIS A 178 -5.47 16.45 2.92
N LEU A 179 -4.57 16.67 1.97
CA LEU A 179 -3.77 15.59 1.42
C LEU A 179 -2.81 15.09 2.49
N SER A 180 -2.84 13.78 2.71
CA SER A 180 -1.84 13.12 3.51
C SER A 180 -1.73 11.67 3.11
N THR A 181 -0.54 11.15 3.37
CA THR A 181 -0.29 9.72 3.45
C THR A 181 -1.04 9.15 4.65
N PHE A 182 -1.91 8.15 4.43
CA PHE A 182 -2.69 7.51 5.48
C PHE A 182 -2.39 6.02 5.60
N ALA A 183 -2.61 5.49 6.79
CA ALA A 183 -2.48 4.06 7.03
C ALA A 183 -3.45 3.57 8.10
N ILE A 184 -3.74 2.28 8.02
CA ILE A 184 -4.51 1.58 9.04
C ILE A 184 -3.50 0.89 9.94
N ILE A 185 -3.47 1.28 11.21
CA ILE A 185 -2.49 0.82 12.17
C ILE A 185 -3.24 0.05 13.25
N ASP A 186 -2.75 -1.14 13.55
CA ASP A 186 -3.12 -1.88 14.75
C ASP A 186 -2.28 -1.34 15.91
N THR A 187 -2.93 -0.67 16.85
CA THR A 187 -2.31 -0.15 18.07
C THR A 187 -2.72 -1.02 19.25
N ALA A 188 -2.10 -2.19 19.36
CA ALA A 188 -2.38 -3.10 20.46
C ALA A 188 -2.00 -2.45 21.80
N GLU A 189 -3.00 -2.03 22.60
CA GLU A 189 -2.76 -1.71 24.02
C GLU A 189 -2.67 -2.97 24.89
N ASN A 190 -3.07 -4.14 24.39
CA ASN A 190 -2.78 -5.44 24.99
C ASN A 190 -2.71 -6.49 23.89
N GLY A 191 -1.57 -7.17 23.79
CA GLY A 191 -1.11 -7.87 22.59
C GLY A 191 -1.98 -9.00 22.03
N ASN A 192 -1.63 -9.31 20.77
CA ASN A 192 -1.94 -10.44 19.89
C ASN A 192 -2.91 -10.05 18.75
N PHE A 193 -2.56 -10.06 17.46
CA PHE A 193 -1.68 -10.98 16.73
C PHE A 193 -1.08 -10.36 15.44
N LEU A 194 0.09 -10.88 15.06
CA LEU A 194 0.57 -10.97 13.67
C LEU A 194 -0.26 -12.01 12.88
N PRO A 195 -0.59 -11.82 11.59
CA PRO A 195 -1.00 -12.95 10.78
C PRO A 195 0.26 -13.64 10.24
N ILE A 196 0.56 -14.82 10.77
CA ILE A 196 0.58 -16.13 10.07
C ILE A 196 1.37 -17.13 10.94
N ASN A 197 0.63 -18.12 11.43
CA ASN A 197 1.01 -19.41 12.03
C ASN A 197 1.74 -19.41 13.38
N ASN A 198 0.95 -19.77 14.41
CA ASN A 198 1.36 -20.20 15.75
C ASN A 198 2.16 -19.17 16.57
N GLN A 199 1.48 -18.42 17.43
CA GLN A 199 2.14 -17.84 18.60
C GLN A 199 1.49 -18.31 19.89
N VAL A 200 2.34 -18.94 20.71
CA VAL A 200 2.16 -19.16 22.12
C VAL A 200 2.54 -17.84 22.82
N LYS A 201 1.87 -17.54 23.92
CA LYS A 201 2.06 -16.32 24.72
C LYS A 201 3.50 -16.28 25.30
N GLY A 202 4.34 -15.31 24.91
CA GLY A 202 5.68 -15.10 25.51
C GLY A 202 6.83 -14.70 24.57
N VAL A 203 6.58 -14.52 23.27
CA VAL A 203 7.61 -14.28 22.26
C VAL A 203 8.01 -12.81 22.17
N LYS A 204 9.32 -12.51 22.34
CA LYS A 204 9.86 -11.14 22.22
C LYS A 204 10.18 -10.80 20.77
N ILE A 205 9.58 -9.73 20.23
CA ILE A 205 9.82 -9.27 18.86
C ILE A 205 10.96 -8.25 18.80
N TYR A 206 11.84 -8.42 17.82
CA TYR A 206 12.96 -7.55 17.44
C TYR A 206 12.64 -6.76 16.16
N GLY A 207 12.95 -5.46 16.17
CA GLY A 207 12.68 -4.56 15.04
C GLY A 207 13.69 -4.66 13.90
N GLU A 208 13.44 -3.90 12.83
CA GLU A 208 14.30 -3.77 11.65
C GLU A 208 15.77 -3.50 12.00
N GLY A 209 16.68 -4.16 11.29
CA GLY A 209 18.13 -4.02 11.48
C GLY A 209 18.69 -4.70 12.73
N SER A 210 17.83 -5.35 13.54
CA SER A 210 18.25 -6.15 14.69
C SER A 210 19.02 -7.39 14.24
N LEU A 211 20.06 -7.72 15.00
CA LEU A 211 20.72 -9.01 14.91
C LEU A 211 20.14 -9.94 15.97
N ILE A 212 19.65 -11.09 15.53
CA ILE A 212 19.19 -12.16 16.40
C ILE A 212 19.98 -13.44 16.14
N ARG A 213 20.18 -14.25 17.18
CA ARG A 213 20.84 -15.54 17.09
C ARG A 213 19.92 -16.63 17.63
N GLY A 214 19.61 -17.61 16.79
CA GLY A 214 18.79 -18.75 17.14
C GLY A 214 19.53 -19.78 18.01
N LEU A 215 18.82 -20.85 18.37
CA LEU A 215 19.41 -22.01 19.04
C LEU A 215 20.37 -22.78 18.12
N ASP A 216 20.21 -22.64 16.82
CA ASP A 216 21.14 -23.12 15.78
C ASP A 216 22.48 -22.35 15.75
N HIS A 217 22.66 -21.37 16.63
CA HIS A 217 23.80 -20.46 16.72
C HIS A 217 24.04 -19.62 15.46
N ARG A 218 23.11 -19.62 14.51
CA ARG A 218 23.18 -18.79 13.30
C ARG A 218 22.70 -17.39 13.63
N ILE A 219 23.34 -16.40 13.01
CA ILE A 219 23.00 -14.98 13.18
C ILE A 219 22.14 -14.56 12.00
N TYR A 220 21.05 -13.89 12.30
CA TYR A 220 20.10 -13.38 11.34
C TYR A 220 19.97 -11.87 11.48
N LEU A 221 19.90 -11.19 10.35
CA LEU A 221 19.45 -9.81 10.26
C LEU A 221 17.93 -9.80 10.07
N ILE A 222 17.22 -9.02 10.89
CA ILE A 222 15.81 -8.73 10.64
C ILE A 222 15.72 -7.61 9.62
N LYS A 223 15.12 -7.91 8.47
CA LYS A 223 14.87 -6.94 7.39
C LYS A 223 13.48 -7.15 6.79
N ASN A 224 12.66 -6.11 6.71
CA ASN A 224 11.28 -6.16 6.22
C ASN A 224 10.45 -7.29 6.87
N TRP A 225 10.58 -7.48 8.19
CA TRP A 225 9.91 -8.57 8.94
C TRP A 225 10.32 -10.00 8.53
N THR A 226 11.43 -10.12 7.81
CA THR A 226 12.03 -11.41 7.46
C THR A 226 13.36 -11.59 8.15
N ARG A 227 13.72 -12.84 8.45
CA ARG A 227 15.05 -13.19 8.94
C ARG A 227 15.93 -13.55 7.74
N SER A 228 17.01 -12.80 7.57
CA SER A 228 18.04 -13.05 6.57
C SER A 228 19.27 -13.63 7.27
N TYR A 229 19.64 -14.87 6.93
CA TYR A 229 20.80 -15.53 7.51
C TYR A 229 22.10 -14.85 7.08
N ILE A 230 22.93 -14.43 8.03
CA ILE A 230 24.28 -13.92 7.79
C ILE A 230 25.23 -15.11 7.74
N SER A 231 25.57 -15.56 6.53
CA SER A 231 26.36 -16.78 6.32
C SER A 231 27.87 -16.61 6.43
N THR A 232 28.37 -15.37 6.36
CA THR A 232 29.81 -15.09 6.35
C THR A 232 30.24 -14.09 7.41
N LEU A 233 31.47 -14.24 7.90
CA LEU A 233 32.08 -13.27 8.81
C LEU A 233 32.27 -11.90 8.16
N GLN A 234 32.56 -11.85 6.86
CA GLN A 234 32.73 -10.60 6.11
C GLN A 234 31.44 -9.77 6.12
N GLU A 235 30.29 -10.43 5.97
CA GLU A 235 29.01 -9.75 6.10
C GLU A 235 28.72 -9.34 7.54
N LEU A 236 28.97 -10.23 8.51
CA LEU A 236 28.77 -9.91 9.92
C LEU A 236 29.59 -8.69 10.37
N ARG A 237 30.78 -8.48 9.80
CA ARG A 237 31.63 -7.31 10.05
C ARG A 237 30.95 -5.98 9.72
N LYS A 238 29.97 -5.94 8.82
CA LYS A 238 29.17 -4.73 8.53
C LYS A 238 28.37 -4.24 9.74
N TYR A 239 28.23 -5.09 10.76
CA TYR A 239 27.45 -4.82 11.97
C TYR A 239 28.31 -4.85 13.24
N ILE A 240 29.63 -4.64 13.13
CA ILE A 240 30.51 -4.52 14.31
C ILE A 240 29.95 -3.49 15.30
N GLY A 241 29.98 -3.84 16.58
CA GLY A 241 29.45 -3.01 17.67
C GLY A 241 27.94 -3.13 17.90
N ARG A 242 27.19 -3.81 17.02
CA ARG A 242 25.76 -4.08 17.25
C ARG A 242 25.58 -5.29 18.17
N ARG A 243 24.60 -5.20 19.06
CA ARG A 243 24.21 -6.31 19.95
C ARG A 243 23.56 -7.44 19.14
N ILE A 244 24.04 -8.67 19.35
CA ILE A 244 23.39 -9.89 18.87
C ILE A 244 22.51 -10.42 20.00
N ASN A 245 21.21 -10.49 19.78
CA ASN A 245 20.26 -10.98 20.78
C ASN A 245 20.07 -12.48 20.62
N ASN A 246 20.37 -13.26 21.64
CA ASN A 246 20.03 -14.68 21.64
C ASN A 246 18.52 -14.82 21.83
N VAL A 247 17.89 -15.62 20.98
CA VAL A 247 16.44 -15.82 20.98
C VAL A 247 16.11 -17.31 20.97
N ASN A 248 14.94 -17.66 21.51
CA ASN A 248 14.43 -19.02 21.40
C ASN A 248 13.88 -19.29 19.99
N GLU A 249 13.63 -20.57 19.70
CA GLU A 249 13.12 -21.03 18.41
C GLU A 249 11.79 -20.36 18.03
N GLU A 250 10.93 -20.13 19.01
CA GLU A 250 9.62 -19.49 18.82
C GLU A 250 9.77 -18.03 18.33
N THR A 251 10.69 -17.28 18.94
CA THR A 251 11.03 -15.92 18.51
C THR A 251 11.67 -15.91 17.13
N LEU A 252 12.54 -16.87 16.85
CA LEU A 252 13.17 -16.98 15.54
C LEU A 252 12.12 -17.26 14.46
N ASN A 253 11.17 -18.15 14.73
CA ASN A 253 10.12 -18.58 13.79
C ASN A 253 8.99 -17.57 13.60
N ALA A 254 8.90 -16.55 14.45
CA ALA A 254 8.02 -15.40 14.23
C ALA A 254 8.39 -14.59 12.97
N TYR A 255 9.60 -14.77 12.42
CA TYR A 255 10.05 -14.13 11.18
C TYR A 255 10.03 -15.12 10.02
N ARG A 256 9.46 -14.69 8.89
CA ARG A 256 9.57 -15.46 7.64
C ARG A 256 11.05 -15.54 7.26
N GLN A 257 11.55 -16.75 7.04
CA GLN A 257 12.90 -16.94 6.53
C GLN A 257 12.92 -16.55 5.06
N VAL A 258 13.67 -15.50 4.74
CA VAL A 258 14.10 -15.25 3.37
C VAL A 258 15.42 -15.97 3.24
N GLU A 259 15.52 -16.91 2.30
CA GLU A 259 16.81 -17.47 1.94
C GLU A 259 17.70 -16.33 1.50
N TYR A 260 18.66 -16.00 2.37
CA TYR A 260 19.61 -14.95 2.10
C TYR A 260 20.40 -15.34 0.86
N LEU A 261 20.20 -14.57 -0.21
CA LEU A 261 20.85 -14.72 -1.49
C LEU A 261 22.30 -14.19 -1.46
N GLY A 262 23.01 -14.35 -0.35
CA GLY A 262 24.48 -14.36 -0.31
C GLY A 262 25.20 -13.26 -1.10
N GLY A 263 24.78 -11.99 -0.99
CA GLY A 263 25.47 -10.88 -1.67
C GLY A 263 25.23 -10.78 -3.18
N TYR A 264 24.26 -11.52 -3.72
CA TYR A 264 23.89 -11.38 -5.12
C TYR A 264 23.03 -10.12 -5.36
N SER A 265 23.40 -9.34 -6.38
CA SER A 265 22.69 -8.13 -6.79
C SER A 265 21.60 -8.44 -7.81
N ASP A 266 20.63 -7.53 -7.93
CA ASP A 266 19.60 -7.63 -8.97
C ASP A 266 20.26 -7.73 -10.36
N GLY A 267 19.76 -8.66 -11.17
CA GLY A 267 20.30 -8.97 -12.49
C GLY A 267 21.34 -10.10 -12.51
N GLU A 268 21.75 -10.65 -11.36
CA GLU A 268 22.63 -11.81 -11.29
C GLU A 268 21.86 -13.13 -11.42
N LEU A 269 22.57 -14.16 -11.90
CA LEU A 269 22.06 -15.51 -12.01
C LEU A 269 22.65 -16.39 -10.91
N ILE A 270 21.79 -17.19 -10.31
CA ILE A 270 22.19 -18.21 -9.35
C ILE A 270 21.68 -19.58 -9.79
N ARG A 271 22.32 -20.64 -9.30
CA ARG A 271 21.88 -22.02 -9.51
C ARG A 271 21.84 -22.76 -8.19
N ASP A 272 20.71 -23.41 -7.90
CA ASP A 272 20.57 -24.24 -6.68
C ASP A 272 21.20 -25.63 -6.86
N LYS A 273 21.23 -26.42 -5.79
CA LYS A 273 21.72 -27.81 -5.79
C LYS A 273 20.97 -28.75 -6.74
N ASN A 274 19.71 -28.44 -7.05
CA ASN A 274 18.90 -29.18 -8.01
C ASN A 274 19.14 -28.74 -9.46
N LYS A 275 20.12 -27.86 -9.68
CA LYS A 275 20.49 -27.26 -10.97
C LYS A 275 19.41 -26.34 -11.56
N ASN A 276 18.42 -25.91 -10.78
CA ASN A 276 17.49 -24.88 -11.22
C ASN A 276 18.19 -23.52 -11.23
N VAL A 277 17.95 -22.74 -12.28
CA VAL A 277 18.54 -21.40 -12.44
C VAL A 277 17.51 -20.33 -12.07
N TYR A 278 17.95 -19.32 -11.34
CA TYR A 278 17.12 -18.18 -10.94
C TYR A 278 17.81 -16.87 -11.31
N LEU A 279 17.01 -15.89 -11.72
CA LEU A 279 17.40 -14.49 -11.79
C LEU A 279 17.13 -13.83 -10.44
N ILE A 280 18.08 -13.07 -9.93
CA ILE A 280 17.84 -12.20 -8.78
C ILE A 280 17.16 -10.92 -9.28
N SER A 281 15.97 -10.63 -8.78
CA SER A 281 15.22 -9.41 -9.13
C SER A 281 14.44 -8.92 -7.92
N ASN A 282 14.59 -7.65 -7.57
CA ASN A 282 14.07 -7.04 -6.35
C ASN A 282 14.43 -7.87 -5.10
N GLN A 283 15.67 -8.35 -5.02
CA GLN A 283 16.18 -9.22 -3.94
C GLN A 283 15.44 -10.56 -3.80
N ASN A 284 14.73 -11.02 -4.83
CA ASN A 284 14.00 -12.30 -4.85
C ASN A 284 14.48 -13.22 -5.98
N LYS A 285 14.37 -14.54 -5.76
CA LYS A 285 14.62 -15.57 -6.78
C LYS A 285 13.45 -15.62 -7.78
N GLN A 286 13.70 -15.26 -9.03
CA GLN A 286 12.77 -15.48 -10.13
C GLN A 286 13.21 -16.72 -10.91
N PRO A 287 12.44 -17.83 -10.91
CA PRO A 287 12.85 -19.06 -11.58
C PRO A 287 12.88 -18.86 -13.09
N ILE A 288 13.97 -19.29 -13.73
CA ILE A 288 14.08 -19.40 -15.18
C ILE A 288 13.69 -20.81 -15.56
N ARG A 289 12.53 -20.97 -16.20
CA ARG A 289 11.91 -22.30 -16.41
C ARG A 289 12.23 -22.89 -17.77
N THR A 290 12.63 -22.06 -18.73
CA THR A 290 12.85 -22.48 -20.12
C THR A 290 14.22 -22.07 -20.64
N LEU A 291 14.73 -22.81 -21.61
CA LEU A 291 15.97 -22.46 -22.31
C LEU A 291 15.86 -21.11 -23.04
N ALA A 292 14.69 -20.80 -23.62
CA ALA A 292 14.44 -19.53 -24.29
C ALA A 292 14.54 -18.33 -23.32
N GLU A 293 14.11 -18.48 -22.07
CA GLU A 293 14.31 -17.46 -21.04
C GLU A 293 15.78 -17.34 -20.63
N LEU A 294 16.49 -18.47 -20.49
CA LEU A 294 17.91 -18.47 -20.13
C LEU A 294 18.79 -17.84 -21.22
N GLN A 295 18.42 -18.01 -22.49
CA GLN A 295 19.12 -17.42 -23.64
C GLN A 295 19.22 -15.88 -23.57
N LYS A 296 18.27 -15.22 -22.89
CA LYS A 296 18.31 -13.77 -22.65
C LYS A 296 19.50 -13.31 -21.80
N TYR A 297 20.18 -14.25 -21.14
CA TYR A 297 21.30 -14.00 -20.23
C TYR A 297 22.59 -14.69 -20.68
N ILE A 298 22.71 -15.01 -21.97
CA ILE A 298 23.96 -15.56 -22.54
C ILE A 298 25.14 -14.66 -22.16
N GLY A 299 26.23 -15.29 -21.70
CA GLY A 299 27.45 -14.60 -21.27
C GLY A 299 27.44 -14.13 -19.82
N LYS A 300 26.30 -14.14 -19.10
CA LYS A 300 26.29 -13.86 -17.66
C LYS A 300 26.81 -15.06 -16.86
N LYS A 301 27.61 -14.76 -15.83
CA LYS A 301 28.08 -15.76 -14.85
C LYS A 301 26.88 -16.31 -14.06
N ILE A 302 26.80 -17.63 -13.93
CA ILE A 302 25.85 -18.31 -13.05
C ILE A 302 26.60 -18.71 -11.78
N ASN A 303 26.21 -18.14 -10.64
CA ASN A 303 26.82 -18.46 -9.35
C ASN A 303 26.14 -19.71 -8.75
N ASN A 304 26.91 -20.76 -8.47
CA ASN A 304 26.37 -21.95 -7.81
C ASN A 304 26.18 -21.67 -6.33
N LEU A 305 25.03 -22.06 -5.79
CA LEU A 305 24.77 -22.05 -4.37
C LEU A 305 25.16 -23.40 -3.78
N ASP A 306 26.07 -23.41 -2.80
CA ASP A 306 26.53 -24.62 -2.11
C ASP A 306 25.61 -25.03 -0.92
N ILE A 307 24.30 -24.81 -1.05
CA ILE A 307 23.27 -25.01 0.02
C ILE A 307 22.08 -25.86 -0.47
#